data_AF-A0A3A5VA14-F1
#
_entry.id   AF-A0A3A5VA14-F1
#
_cell.length_a   1.000
_cell.length_b   1.000
_cell.length_c   1.000
_cell.angle_alpha   90.00
_cell.angle_beta   90.00
_cell.angle_gamma   90.00
#
_symmetry.space_group_name_H-M   'P 1'
#
loop_
_entity.id
_entity.type
_entity.pdbx_description
1 polymer ?
#
loop_
_entity_poly.entity_id
_entity_poly.type
_entity_poly.pdbx_seq_one_letter_code
_entity_poly.pdbx_strand_id
1 'polypeptide(L)' 'LSETGKAFASRKWCWDRYIHLSEATIGLQGKWMQRHAIAFTKGLPGAKKVRTLMHEQETTKAMADAISGFLTGPV' A
#
# COMPACT_ATOMS: atom_id res chain seq x y z
N LEU A 1 -1.80 -20.69 1.14
CA LEU A 1 -1.10 -19.48 1.66
C LEU A 1 -0.93 -19.62 3.17
N SER A 2 0.26 -19.31 3.70
CA SER A 2 0.46 -19.13 5.15
C SER A 2 -0.43 -17.99 5.67
N GLU A 3 -0.63 -17.88 6.99
CA GLU A 3 -1.40 -16.76 7.56
C GLU A 3 -0.83 -15.40 7.15
N THR A 4 0.51 -15.28 7.12
CA THR A 4 1.20 -14.12 6.59
C THR A 4 0.89 -13.90 5.11
N GLY A 5 0.94 -14.94 4.27
CA GLY A 5 0.62 -14.86 2.85
C GLY A 5 -0.84 -14.46 2.58
N LYS A 6 -1.80 -15.00 3.36
CA LYS A 6 -3.21 -14.57 3.30
C LYS A 6 -3.36 -13.10 3.67
N ALA A 7 -2.60 -12.64 4.67
CA ALA A 7 -2.63 -11.26 5.10
C ALA A 7 -2.05 -10.29 4.05
N PHE A 8 -0.97 -10.68 3.35
CA PHE A 8 -0.47 -9.91 2.21
C PHE A 8 -1.50 -9.86 1.08
N ALA A 9 -2.05 -11.01 0.68
CA ALA A 9 -3.02 -11.09 -0.42
C ALA A 9 -4.29 -10.26 -0.16
N SER A 10 -4.86 -10.34 1.05
CA SER A 10 -6.06 -9.56 1.40
C SER A 10 -5.78 -8.05 1.42
N ARG A 11 -4.64 -7.64 1.99
CA ARG A 11 -4.23 -6.22 2.01
C ARG A 11 -3.96 -5.70 0.61
N LYS A 12 -3.33 -6.49 -0.27
CA LYS A 12 -3.12 -6.15 -1.68
C LYS A 12 -4.44 -5.89 -2.38
N TRP A 13 -5.38 -6.83 -2.28
CA TRP A 13 -6.68 -6.68 -2.93
C TRP A 13 -7.41 -5.41 -2.46
N CYS A 14 -7.45 -5.17 -1.16
CA CYS A 14 -8.10 -3.98 -0.61
C CYS A 14 -7.38 -2.68 -1.00
N TRP A 15 -6.04 -2.67 -1.06
CA TRP A 15 -5.26 -1.52 -1.50
C TRP A 15 -5.51 -1.18 -2.97
N ASP A 16 -5.42 -2.19 -3.85
CA ASP A 16 -5.64 -2.01 -5.29
C ASP A 16 -7.06 -1.50 -5.54
N ARG A 17 -8.06 -2.03 -4.81
CA ARG A 17 -9.45 -1.53 -4.87
C ARG A 17 -9.58 -0.09 -4.38
N TYR A 18 -8.89 0.28 -3.31
CA TYR A 18 -8.86 1.65 -2.79
C TYR A 18 -8.26 2.64 -3.80
N ILE A 19 -7.15 2.28 -4.45
CA ILE A 19 -6.50 3.10 -5.48
C ILE A 19 -7.45 3.30 -6.66
N HIS A 20 -8.02 2.21 -7.17
CA HIS A 20 -8.98 2.28 -8.28
C HIS A 20 -10.18 3.20 -7.97
N LEU A 21 -10.77 3.08 -6.78
CA LEU A 21 -11.89 3.95 -6.38
C LEU A 21 -11.45 5.41 -6.20
N SER A 22 -10.26 5.66 -5.69
CA SER A 22 -9.71 7.01 -5.53
C SER A 22 -9.51 7.67 -6.90
N GLU A 23 -8.91 6.96 -7.86
CA GLU A 23 -8.71 7.44 -9.23
C GLU A 23 -10.04 7.70 -9.95
N ALA A 24 -11.05 6.85 -9.75
CA ALA A 24 -12.37 6.99 -10.37
C ALA A 24 -13.23 8.13 -9.76
N THR A 25 -12.81 8.74 -8.65
CA THR A 25 -13.62 9.72 -7.93
C THR A 25 -12.92 11.08 -7.83
N ILE A 26 -12.12 11.29 -6.78
CA ILE A 26 -11.49 12.58 -6.44
C ILE A 26 -9.99 12.59 -6.71
N GLY A 27 -9.49 11.57 -7.40
CA GLY A 27 -8.07 11.33 -7.61
C GLY A 27 -7.33 10.91 -6.33
N LEU A 28 -6.03 10.72 -6.49
CA LEU A 28 -5.15 10.31 -5.41
C LEU A 28 -4.79 11.50 -4.51
N GLN A 29 -5.14 11.39 -3.21
CA GLN A 29 -4.90 12.44 -2.23
C GLN A 29 -3.68 12.10 -1.34
N GLY A 30 -2.52 12.68 -1.65
CA GLY A 30 -1.23 12.31 -1.03
C GLY A 30 -1.22 12.33 0.51
N LYS A 31 -1.80 13.36 1.13
CA LYS A 31 -1.89 13.46 2.61
C LYS A 31 -2.71 12.32 3.23
N TRP A 32 -3.74 11.84 2.54
CA TRP A 32 -4.60 10.76 3.04
C TRP A 32 -3.97 9.40 2.75
N MET A 33 -3.34 9.27 1.59
CA MET A 33 -2.67 8.06 1.16
C MET A 33 -1.58 7.62 2.12
N GLN A 34 -0.78 8.54 2.65
CA GLN A 34 0.23 8.21 3.66
C GLN A 34 -0.39 7.53 4.89
N ARG A 35 -1.52 8.06 5.39
CA ARG A 35 -2.21 7.46 6.55
C ARG A 35 -2.81 6.10 6.21
N HIS A 36 -3.42 5.96 5.05
CA HIS A 36 -4.01 4.69 4.62
C HIS A 36 -2.94 3.64 4.36
N ALA A 37 -1.82 3.98 3.70
CA ALA A 37 -0.69 3.08 3.48
C ALA A 37 -0.11 2.53 4.80
N ILE A 38 -0.07 3.33 5.87
CA ILE A 38 0.31 2.85 7.20
C ILE A 38 -0.66 1.77 7.70
N ALA A 39 -1.98 1.98 7.53
CA ALA A 39 -2.99 1.01 7.93
C ALA A 39 -2.89 -0.29 7.11
N PHE A 40 -2.72 -0.19 5.78
CA PHE A 40 -2.60 -1.33 4.87
C PHE A 40 -1.32 -2.14 5.08
N THR A 41 -0.25 -1.54 5.60
CA THR A 41 1.01 -2.24 5.86
C THR A 41 1.15 -2.68 7.32
N LYS A 42 0.30 -2.21 8.24
CA LYS A 42 0.43 -2.48 9.68
C LYS A 42 0.48 -3.97 9.99
N GLY A 43 1.49 -4.40 10.73
CA GLY A 43 1.67 -5.79 11.18
C GLY A 43 2.18 -6.75 10.10
N LEU A 44 2.48 -6.29 8.89
CA LEU A 44 3.17 -7.11 7.89
C LEU A 44 4.68 -7.12 8.14
N PRO A 45 5.36 -8.25 7.88
CA PRO A 45 6.83 -8.29 7.78
C PRO A 45 7.33 -7.23 6.79
N GLY A 46 8.37 -6.48 7.16
CA GLY A 46 8.94 -5.43 6.30
C GLY A 46 8.15 -4.10 6.27
N ALA A 47 7.02 -3.99 7.00
CA ALA A 47 6.18 -2.79 7.00
C ALA A 47 6.90 -1.50 7.41
N LYS A 48 7.90 -1.58 8.31
CA LYS A 48 8.69 -0.40 8.70
C LYS A 48 9.49 0.13 7.51
N LYS A 49 10.12 -0.76 6.73
CA LYS A 49 10.97 -0.40 5.59
C LYS A 49 10.16 0.26 4.47
N VAL A 50 9.02 -0.33 4.09
CA VAL A 50 8.18 0.25 3.03
C VAL A 50 7.61 1.61 3.44
N ARG A 51 7.29 1.83 4.72
CA ARG A 51 6.85 3.15 5.20
C ARG A 51 7.94 4.21 5.09
N THR A 52 9.21 3.86 5.29
CA THR A 52 10.33 4.79 5.04
C THR A 52 10.42 5.12 3.54
N LEU A 53 10.43 4.10 2.67
CA LEU A 53 10.49 4.28 1.21
C LEU A 53 9.32 5.12 0.66
N MET A 54 8.15 5.01 1.28
CA MET A 54 6.98 5.83 0.95
C MET A 54 7.24 7.33 1.13
N HIS A 55 7.95 7.72 2.19
CA HIS A 55 8.26 9.14 2.44
C HIS A 55 9.26 9.72 1.44
N GLU A 56 9.99 8.86 0.72
CA GLU A 56 10.99 9.23 -0.28
C GLU A 56 10.39 9.40 -1.69
N GLN A 57 9.12 9.07 -1.91
CA GLN A 57 8.48 9.16 -3.22
C GLN A 57 8.04 10.59 -3.55
N GLU A 58 8.39 11.07 -4.73
CA GLU A 58 8.07 12.43 -5.20
C GLU A 58 6.60 12.61 -5.59
N THR A 59 5.94 11.52 -5.99
CA THR A 59 4.54 11.57 -6.44
C THR A 59 3.65 10.63 -5.66
N THR A 60 2.38 10.99 -5.57
CA THR A 60 1.37 10.16 -4.92
C THR A 60 1.17 8.83 -5.68
N LYS A 61 1.35 8.82 -7.01
CA LYS A 61 1.29 7.59 -7.81
C LYS A 61 2.48 6.66 -7.54
N ALA A 62 3.70 7.20 -7.47
CA ALA A 62 4.89 6.42 -7.13
C ALA A 62 4.77 5.80 -5.74
N MET A 63 4.21 6.54 -4.77
CA MET A 63 3.84 5.99 -3.47
C MET A 63 2.82 4.84 -3.60
N ALA A 64 1.76 5.03 -4.40
CA ALA A 64 0.75 4.00 -4.60
C ALA A 64 1.33 2.69 -5.16
N ASP A 65 2.25 2.82 -6.12
CA ASP A 65 2.90 1.69 -6.79
C ASP A 65 3.90 0.99 -5.86
N ALA A 66 4.65 1.75 -5.05
CA ALA A 66 5.55 1.18 -4.04
C ALA A 66 4.81 0.32 -3.00
N ILE A 67 3.65 0.77 -2.53
CA ILE A 67 2.81 -0.01 -1.61
C ILE A 67 2.23 -1.24 -2.33
N SER A 68 1.77 -1.08 -3.57
CA SER A 68 1.23 -2.20 -4.37
C SER A 68 2.28 -3.29 -4.60
N GLY A 69 3.53 -2.90 -4.86
CA GLY A 69 4.67 -3.80 -5.00
C GLY A 69 5.06 -4.48 -3.68
N PHE A 70 5.06 -3.76 -2.57
CA PHE A 70 5.29 -4.39 -1.26
C PHE A 70 4.22 -5.43 -0.92
N LEU A 71 2.96 -5.15 -1.27
CA LEU A 71 1.82 -6.02 -0.94
C LEU A 71 1.74 -7.29 -1.79
N THR A 72 2.55 -7.45 -2.85
CA THR A 72 2.68 -8.75 -3.54
C THR A 72 3.26 -9.83 -2.62
N GLY A 73 3.87 -9.42 -1.51
CA GLY A 73 4.50 -10.32 -0.54
C GLY A 73 5.89 -10.78 -0.98
N PRO A 74 6.65 -11.40 -0.07
CA PRO A 74 7.84 -12.14 -0.45
C PRO A 74 7.45 -13.32 -1.36
N VAL A 75 8.29 -13.60 -2.37
CA VAL A 75 8.24 -14.84 -3.16
C VAL A 75 8.47 -16.03 -2.23
#